data_AF-A0A1H5NSX3-F1
#
_entry.id   AF-A0A1H5NSX3-F1
#
_cell.length_a   1.000
_cell.length_b   1.000
_cell.length_c   1.000
_cell.angle_alpha   90.00
_cell.angle_beta   90.00
_cell.angle_gamma   90.00
#
_symmetry.space_group_name_H-M   'P 1'
#
loop_
_entity.id
_entity.type
_entity.pdbx_description
1 polymer ?
#
loop_
_entity_poly.entity_id
_entity_poly.type
_entity_poly.pdbx_seq_one_letter_code
_entity_poly.pdbx_strand_id
1 'polypeptide(L)'
;MFRRPVLVRAALAVAVALLGTACSTDAARRPGPPAATVAPARLGRALPADPVRMVLPATGAETRWTQGLYVFGQQVTRIAAADCARRGGFAVPAQAPLAFIRFFALPDLDFVARHGLSTSADVPAAATAPSTARVGSAAQVRRCQAQGTKAAAALSDLYLPLEQRWFGELGAVDSSPATVRARRGLPGCLAGHGTPAKDERAFMGVADARQQAAAPADLPATERAMGRVYADCMRPVEAVRDPARLNLRARFLADHAAEVRTLRRRLVPALRAAEKRYGVTLVFPEP
;
A
#
# COMPACT_ATOMS: atom_id res chain seq x y z
N MET A 1 26.25 -54.74 -18.79
CA MET A 1 25.75 -56.01 -19.34
C MET A 1 24.27 -56.13 -19.01
N PHE A 2 23.41 -56.30 -20.04
CA PHE A 2 22.09 -56.99 -20.10
C PHE A 2 21.07 -56.79 -18.95
N ARG A 3 19.76 -56.57 -19.07
CA ARG A 3 18.67 -56.53 -20.10
C ARG A 3 17.53 -55.73 -19.42
N ARG A 4 16.96 -54.68 -20.02
CA ARG A 4 15.73 -54.60 -20.84
C ARG A 4 14.36 -54.97 -20.18
N PRO A 5 13.26 -54.31 -20.63
CA PRO A 5 11.97 -54.06 -19.93
C PRO A 5 10.80 -54.93 -20.42
N VAL A 6 9.65 -54.94 -19.73
CA VAL A 6 8.32 -55.45 -20.19
C VAL A 6 7.22 -54.79 -19.32
N LEU A 7 6.39 -53.87 -19.88
CA LEU A 7 4.94 -54.00 -20.26
C LEU A 7 3.99 -54.23 -19.06
N VAL A 8 2.83 -53.59 -18.93
CA VAL A 8 1.64 -53.70 -19.80
C VAL A 8 0.62 -52.58 -19.50
N ARG A 9 -0.02 -52.05 -20.55
CA ARG A 9 -1.23 -51.21 -20.53
C ARG A 9 -2.48 -52.06 -20.25
N ALA A 10 -3.46 -51.53 -19.51
CA ALA A 10 -4.86 -51.86 -19.73
C ALA A 10 -5.78 -50.71 -19.30
N ALA A 11 -6.60 -50.26 -20.23
CA ALA A 11 -7.71 -49.33 -20.04
C ALA A 11 -9.02 -50.12 -19.97
N LEU A 12 -10.01 -49.66 -19.20
CA LEU A 12 -11.43 -49.88 -19.49
C LEU A 12 -12.31 -48.93 -18.68
N ALA A 13 -13.17 -48.22 -19.40
CA ALA A 13 -14.23 -47.36 -18.92
C ALA A 13 -15.55 -48.14 -18.88
N VAL A 14 -16.45 -47.86 -17.93
CA VAL A 14 -17.91 -47.88 -18.13
C VAL A 14 -18.55 -46.91 -17.14
N ALA A 15 -19.37 -45.99 -17.65
CA ALA A 15 -20.29 -45.13 -16.94
C ALA A 15 -21.66 -45.79 -16.79
N VAL A 16 -22.43 -45.53 -15.73
CA VAL A 16 -23.90 -45.31 -15.78
C VAL A 16 -24.33 -44.47 -14.57
N ALA A 17 -25.16 -43.48 -14.87
CA ALA A 17 -25.79 -42.52 -13.96
C ALA A 17 -26.94 -43.12 -13.14
N LEU A 18 -27.21 -42.51 -11.98
CA LEU A 18 -28.55 -42.52 -11.37
C LEU A 18 -28.94 -41.10 -10.99
N LEU A 19 -30.03 -40.66 -11.63
CA LEU A 19 -30.80 -39.46 -11.38
C LEU A 19 -31.55 -39.59 -10.05
N GLY A 20 -31.47 -38.55 -9.21
CA GLY A 20 -32.23 -38.41 -7.97
C GLY A 20 -32.65 -36.96 -7.75
N THR A 21 -33.80 -36.60 -8.34
CA THR A 21 -34.82 -35.64 -7.87
C THR A 21 -34.40 -34.38 -7.12
N ALA A 22 -34.63 -33.23 -7.77
CA ALA A 22 -34.75 -31.91 -7.19
C ALA A 22 -35.96 -31.80 -6.25
N CYS A 23 -35.78 -31.08 -5.13
CA CYS A 23 -36.73 -30.11 -4.55
C CYS A 23 -36.22 -29.67 -3.17
N SER A 24 -35.70 -28.45 -3.04
CA SER A 24 -35.72 -27.68 -1.79
C SER A 24 -35.47 -26.20 -2.08
N THR A 25 -36.60 -25.49 -2.22
CA THR A 25 -36.82 -24.10 -1.78
C THR A 25 -35.74 -23.08 -2.13
N ASP A 26 -35.95 -22.39 -3.25
CA ASP A 26 -35.45 -21.05 -3.50
C ASP A 26 -36.05 -20.12 -2.42
N ALA A 27 -35.32 -19.96 -1.32
CA ALA A 27 -35.57 -18.86 -0.41
C ALA A 27 -35.20 -17.59 -1.17
N ALA A 28 -36.22 -16.88 -1.67
CA ALA A 28 -36.09 -15.56 -2.27
C ALA A 28 -35.19 -14.69 -1.39
N ARG A 29 -33.92 -14.57 -1.78
CA ARG A 29 -32.93 -13.75 -1.11
C ARG A 29 -33.37 -12.32 -1.35
N ARG A 30 -34.07 -11.74 -0.36
CA ARG A 30 -34.42 -10.32 -0.36
C ARG A 30 -33.15 -9.55 -0.70
N PRO A 31 -33.19 -8.62 -1.68
CA PRO A 31 -32.07 -7.72 -1.90
C PRO A 31 -31.78 -7.04 -0.56
N GLY A 32 -30.64 -7.37 0.03
CA GLY A 32 -30.16 -6.64 1.19
C GLY A 32 -30.04 -5.16 0.81
N PRO A 33 -30.13 -4.24 1.79
CA PRO A 33 -29.84 -2.84 1.51
C PRO A 33 -28.49 -2.76 0.77
N PRO A 34 -28.39 -1.93 -0.28
CA PRO A 34 -27.16 -1.83 -1.06
C PRO A 34 -26.00 -1.60 -0.10
N ALA A 35 -24.94 -2.40 -0.25
CA ALA A 35 -23.73 -2.26 0.53
C ALA A 35 -23.32 -0.79 0.49
N ALA A 36 -23.29 -0.13 1.65
CA ALA A 36 -22.99 1.30 1.72
C ALA A 36 -21.65 1.54 1.02
N THR A 37 -21.70 2.25 -0.10
CA THR A 37 -20.52 2.61 -0.89
C THR A 37 -19.55 3.31 0.03
N VAL A 38 -18.35 2.75 0.12
CA VAL A 38 -17.29 3.32 0.96
C VAL A 38 -16.85 4.60 0.27
N ALA A 39 -17.14 5.73 0.88
CA ALA A 39 -16.55 6.98 0.42
C ALA A 39 -15.02 6.85 0.53
N PRO A 40 -14.27 7.07 -0.56
CA PRO A 40 -12.82 7.18 -0.51
C PRO A 40 -12.42 8.21 0.56
N ALA A 41 -11.29 8.01 1.23
CA ALA A 41 -10.81 9.05 2.13
C ALA A 41 -10.57 10.34 1.37
N ARG A 42 -10.83 11.47 2.03
CA ARG A 42 -10.62 12.79 1.44
C ARG A 42 -9.13 13.03 1.24
N LEU A 43 -8.82 13.93 0.31
CA LEU A 43 -7.44 14.34 0.06
C LEU A 43 -7.19 15.71 0.65
N GLY A 44 -6.18 15.77 1.51
CA GLY A 44 -5.64 16.99 2.07
C GLY A 44 -4.41 17.49 1.33
N ARG A 45 -4.11 18.77 1.51
CA ARG A 45 -2.89 19.43 1.01
C ARG A 45 -2.03 20.02 2.13
N ALA A 46 -2.47 19.85 3.38
CA ALA A 46 -1.79 20.39 4.54
C ALA A 46 -0.47 19.65 4.80
N LEU A 47 0.63 20.41 4.78
CA LEU A 47 1.94 19.91 5.20
C LEU A 47 2.01 19.84 6.73
N PRO A 48 2.80 18.91 7.30
CA PRO A 48 3.10 18.96 8.71
C PRO A 48 3.92 20.21 9.03
N ALA A 49 3.78 20.73 10.26
CA ALA A 49 4.56 21.88 10.73
C ALA A 49 6.08 21.63 10.66
N ASP A 50 6.52 20.39 10.87
CA ASP A 50 7.89 19.95 10.63
C ASP A 50 7.92 18.93 9.47
N PRO A 51 8.55 19.24 8.33
CA PRO A 51 8.59 18.36 7.16
C PRO A 51 9.32 17.04 7.42
N VAL A 52 10.10 16.95 8.50
CA VAL A 52 10.71 15.69 8.95
C VAL A 52 9.66 14.59 9.17
N ARG A 53 8.44 14.93 9.61
CA ARG A 53 7.36 13.95 9.83
C ARG A 53 6.89 13.27 8.55
N MET A 54 7.15 13.88 7.39
CA MET A 54 6.86 13.25 6.09
C MET A 54 7.84 12.13 5.75
N VAL A 55 9.05 12.19 6.30
CA VAL A 55 10.17 11.30 5.97
C VAL A 55 10.42 10.29 7.08
N LEU A 56 10.27 10.72 8.34
CA LEU A 56 10.53 9.93 9.54
C LEU A 56 9.24 9.81 10.37
N PRO A 57 8.22 9.09 9.87
CA PRO A 57 7.00 8.87 10.63
C PRO A 57 7.31 8.01 11.85
N ALA A 58 6.75 8.37 13.00
CA ALA A 58 6.84 7.61 14.25
C ALA A 58 5.49 7.10 14.73
N THR A 59 4.40 7.56 14.12
CA THR A 59 3.01 7.15 14.40
C THR A 59 2.32 6.73 13.11
N GLY A 60 1.26 5.94 13.23
CA GLY A 60 0.43 5.57 12.09
C GLY A 60 -0.10 6.79 11.33
N ALA A 61 -0.64 7.78 12.04
CA ALA A 61 -1.16 9.01 11.46
C ALA A 61 -0.12 9.78 10.62
N GLU A 62 1.13 9.82 11.07
CA GLU A 62 2.20 10.48 10.33
C GLU A 62 2.53 9.79 9.00
N THR A 63 2.30 8.48 8.88
CA THR A 63 2.59 7.75 7.62
C THR A 63 1.77 8.26 6.44
N ARG A 64 0.63 8.93 6.66
CA ARG A 64 -0.17 9.53 5.58
C ARG A 64 0.61 10.58 4.81
N TRP A 65 1.49 11.33 5.49
CA TRP A 65 2.40 12.26 4.82
C TRP A 65 3.47 11.55 4.00
N THR A 66 4.04 10.46 4.52
CA THR A 66 5.00 9.62 3.78
C THR A 66 4.36 8.98 2.55
N GLN A 67 3.13 8.49 2.67
CA GLN A 67 2.34 7.97 1.54
C GLN A 67 2.19 9.02 0.44
N GLY A 68 1.79 10.24 0.81
CA GLY A 68 1.68 11.33 -0.18
C GLY A 68 3.01 11.73 -0.80
N LEU A 69 4.10 11.75 -0.02
CA LEU A 69 5.43 12.01 -0.55
C LEU A 69 5.85 10.97 -1.61
N TYR A 70 5.56 9.69 -1.37
CA TYR A 70 5.89 8.61 -2.30
C TYR A 70 5.04 8.65 -3.56
N VAL A 71 3.71 8.81 -3.41
CA VAL A 71 2.79 8.97 -4.54
C VAL A 71 3.18 10.18 -5.39
N PHE A 72 3.57 11.28 -4.75
CA PHE A 72 4.05 12.47 -5.44
C PHE A 72 5.29 12.18 -6.30
N GLY A 73 6.28 11.46 -5.77
CA GLY A 73 7.45 11.01 -6.55
C GLY A 73 7.05 10.13 -7.75
N GLN A 74 6.06 9.25 -7.58
CA GLN A 74 5.52 8.44 -8.67
C GLN A 74 4.80 9.28 -9.73
N GLN A 75 4.03 10.30 -9.34
CA GLN A 75 3.41 11.26 -10.27
C GLN A 75 4.47 12.03 -11.07
N VAL A 76 5.50 12.55 -10.39
CA VAL A 76 6.64 13.23 -11.04
C VAL A 76 7.31 12.32 -12.05
N THR A 77 7.57 11.05 -11.69
CA THR A 77 8.15 10.05 -12.59
C THR A 77 7.31 9.90 -13.87
N ARG A 78 5.99 9.73 -13.71
CA ARG A 78 5.07 9.50 -14.83
C ARG A 78 4.99 10.71 -15.76
N ILE A 79 4.86 11.91 -15.20
CA ILE A 79 4.71 13.12 -16.01
C ILE A 79 6.01 13.47 -16.73
N ALA A 80 7.17 13.36 -16.07
CA ALA A 80 8.45 13.59 -16.73
C ALA A 80 8.71 12.59 -17.87
N ALA A 81 8.30 11.32 -17.71
CA ALA A 81 8.36 10.32 -18.78
C ALA A 81 7.39 10.62 -19.93
N ALA A 82 6.16 11.01 -19.62
CA ALA A 82 5.16 11.39 -20.62
C ALA A 82 5.59 12.64 -21.41
N ASP A 83 6.16 13.64 -20.75
CA ASP A 83 6.70 14.86 -21.36
C ASP A 83 7.87 14.58 -22.30
N CYS A 84 8.74 13.62 -21.95
CA CYS A 84 9.81 13.15 -22.81
C CYS A 84 9.25 12.48 -24.07
N ALA A 85 8.27 11.59 -23.91
CA ALA A 85 7.66 10.86 -25.02
C ALA A 85 6.89 11.78 -25.97
N ARG A 86 6.13 12.74 -25.41
CA ARG A 86 5.42 13.77 -26.18
C ARG A 86 6.37 14.59 -27.05
N ARG A 87 7.53 14.99 -26.52
CA ARG A 87 8.58 15.68 -27.30
C ARG A 87 9.18 14.81 -28.40
N GLY A 88 9.20 13.49 -28.22
CA GLY A 88 9.65 12.53 -29.23
C GLY A 88 8.57 12.10 -30.24
N GLY A 89 7.34 12.63 -30.12
CA GLY A 89 6.23 12.26 -31.00
C GLY A 89 5.75 10.82 -30.82
N PHE A 90 5.83 10.26 -29.61
CA PHE A 90 5.34 8.91 -29.31
C PHE A 90 4.67 8.84 -27.93
N ALA A 91 3.94 7.75 -27.69
CA ALA A 91 3.32 7.46 -26.40
C ALA A 91 4.14 6.44 -25.59
N VAL A 92 4.14 6.60 -24.26
CA VAL A 92 4.55 5.54 -23.32
C VAL A 92 3.37 4.60 -23.07
N PRO A 93 3.60 3.31 -22.78
CA PRO A 93 2.54 2.38 -22.39
C PRO A 93 1.74 2.89 -21.19
N ALA A 94 0.45 2.58 -21.17
CA ALA A 94 -0.41 2.82 -20.01
C ALA A 94 0.17 2.13 -18.78
N GLN A 95 0.11 2.80 -17.63
CA GLN A 95 0.58 2.28 -16.35
C GLN A 95 -0.60 2.04 -15.43
N ALA A 96 -0.48 1.07 -14.52
CA ALA A 96 -1.48 0.85 -13.48
C ALA A 96 -1.79 2.15 -12.71
N PRO A 97 -3.02 2.40 -12.25
CA PRO A 97 -3.33 3.57 -11.43
C PRO A 97 -2.40 3.70 -10.22
N LEU A 98 -2.13 4.94 -9.79
CA LEU A 98 -1.42 5.17 -8.54
C LEU A 98 -2.37 4.96 -7.36
N ALA A 99 -1.80 4.52 -6.25
CA ALA A 99 -2.51 4.27 -5.01
C ALA A 99 -1.64 4.72 -3.83
N PHE A 100 -2.27 5.28 -2.81
CA PHE A 100 -1.62 5.45 -1.52
C PHE A 100 -1.50 4.06 -0.86
N ILE A 101 -0.28 3.53 -0.81
CA ILE A 101 0.00 2.22 -0.24
C ILE A 101 0.21 2.35 1.27
N ARG A 102 -0.55 1.60 2.06
CA ARG A 102 -0.45 1.61 3.53
C ARG A 102 0.90 1.04 4.00
N PHE A 103 1.43 1.63 5.07
CA PHE A 103 2.66 1.16 5.74
C PHE A 103 2.32 0.37 6.99
N PHE A 104 2.21 -0.95 6.89
CA PHE A 104 1.89 -1.80 8.04
C PHE A 104 3.03 -1.92 9.08
N ALA A 105 4.23 -1.40 8.79
CA ALA A 105 5.27 -1.23 9.80
C ALA A 105 4.91 -0.15 10.84
N LEU A 106 4.09 0.83 10.46
CA LEU A 106 3.52 1.86 11.33
C LEU A 106 2.04 2.09 10.94
N PRO A 107 1.14 1.18 11.31
CA PRO A 107 -0.23 1.23 10.81
C PRO A 107 -1.02 2.39 11.46
N ASP A 108 -1.71 3.20 10.64
CA ASP A 108 -2.75 4.10 11.14
C ASP A 108 -4.01 3.29 11.43
N LEU A 109 -4.12 2.78 12.67
CA LEU A 109 -5.21 1.88 13.06
C LEU A 109 -6.59 2.52 12.93
N ASP A 110 -6.72 3.81 13.23
CA ASP A 110 -7.99 4.53 13.10
C ASP A 110 -8.41 4.65 11.64
N PHE A 111 -7.45 4.95 10.77
CA PHE A 111 -7.67 4.99 9.33
C PHE A 111 -7.98 3.60 8.77
N VAL A 112 -7.27 2.56 9.20
CA VAL A 112 -7.49 1.17 8.79
C VAL A 112 -8.87 0.66 9.24
N ALA A 113 -9.31 1.02 10.45
CA ALA A 113 -10.65 0.67 10.93
C ALA A 113 -11.76 1.26 10.05
N ARG A 114 -11.58 2.49 9.55
CA ARG A 114 -12.56 3.19 8.71
C ARG A 114 -12.54 2.74 7.25
N HIS A 115 -11.35 2.56 6.69
CA HIS A 115 -11.13 2.44 5.25
C HIS A 115 -10.55 1.08 4.81
N GLY A 116 -10.41 0.09 5.71
CA GLY A 116 -9.95 -1.26 5.36
C GLY A 116 -8.43 -1.45 5.32
N LEU A 117 -7.96 -2.49 4.61
CA LEU A 117 -6.55 -2.95 4.60
C LEU A 117 -5.74 -2.63 3.33
N SER A 118 -6.38 -2.40 2.17
CA SER A 118 -5.70 -2.12 0.89
C SER A 118 -5.53 -0.61 0.60
N THR A 119 -6.34 -0.03 -0.28
CA THR A 119 -6.29 1.36 -0.75
C THR A 119 -7.06 2.29 0.19
N SER A 120 -6.51 3.49 0.39
CA SER A 120 -7.01 4.47 1.35
C SER A 120 -7.80 5.60 0.69
N ALA A 121 -7.33 6.07 -0.46
CA ALA A 121 -7.95 7.14 -1.25
C ALA A 121 -7.57 7.01 -2.73
N ASP A 122 -8.37 7.62 -3.60
CA ASP A 122 -8.04 7.73 -5.01
C ASP A 122 -6.96 8.79 -5.22
N VAL A 123 -5.89 8.44 -5.94
CA VAL A 123 -4.90 9.42 -6.37
C VAL A 123 -5.45 10.19 -7.57
N PRO A 124 -5.46 11.54 -7.57
CA PRO A 124 -5.94 12.30 -8.71
C PRO A 124 -5.15 11.93 -9.96
N ALA A 125 -5.87 11.43 -10.98
CA ALA A 125 -5.26 11.16 -12.27
C ALA A 125 -4.89 12.49 -12.94
N ALA A 126 -3.69 12.56 -13.51
CA ALA A 126 -3.38 13.64 -14.44
C ALA A 126 -4.27 13.48 -15.68
N ALA A 127 -4.93 14.55 -16.11
CA ALA A 127 -5.75 14.52 -17.32
C ALA A 127 -4.87 14.19 -18.53
N THR A 128 -4.95 12.95 -19.03
CA THR A 128 -4.32 12.56 -20.30
C THR A 128 -5.30 12.84 -21.43
N ALA A 129 -4.96 13.80 -22.29
CA ALA A 129 -5.64 13.97 -23.56
C ALA A 129 -5.47 12.69 -24.41
N PRO A 130 -6.48 12.29 -25.20
CA PRO A 130 -6.33 11.21 -26.18
C PRO A 130 -5.13 11.50 -27.08
N SER A 131 -4.16 10.60 -27.10
CA SER A 131 -2.96 10.75 -27.91
C SER A 131 -3.10 9.91 -29.18
N THR A 132 -3.04 10.55 -30.33
CA THR A 132 -2.89 9.89 -31.64
C THR A 132 -1.43 9.51 -31.93
N ALA A 133 -0.53 9.68 -30.95
CA ALA A 133 0.89 9.42 -31.14
C ALA A 133 1.14 7.91 -31.32
N ARG A 134 2.08 7.59 -32.21
CA ARG A 134 2.57 6.22 -32.38
C ARG A 134 3.13 5.67 -31.06
N VAL A 135 3.13 4.35 -30.93
CA VAL A 135 3.82 3.70 -29.82
C VAL A 135 5.33 3.86 -30.00
N GLY A 136 6.04 4.21 -28.91
CA GLY A 136 7.49 4.32 -28.90
C GLY A 136 8.18 2.96 -29.03
N SER A 137 9.36 2.90 -29.64
CA SER A 137 10.19 1.70 -29.57
C SER A 137 10.64 1.42 -28.13
N ALA A 138 11.03 0.18 -27.83
CA ALA A 138 11.48 -0.18 -26.48
C ALA A 138 12.64 0.72 -25.98
N ALA A 139 13.57 1.10 -26.86
CA ALA A 139 14.67 2.01 -26.50
C ALA A 139 14.19 3.45 -26.22
N GLN A 140 13.21 3.94 -26.98
CA GLN A 140 12.58 5.24 -26.77
C GLN A 140 11.84 5.29 -25.42
N VAL A 141 11.04 4.25 -25.14
CA VAL A 141 10.29 4.11 -23.88
C VAL A 141 11.25 4.06 -22.69
N ARG A 142 12.29 3.20 -22.72
CA ARG A 142 13.28 3.09 -21.63
C ARG A 142 13.98 4.41 -21.34
N ARG A 143 14.36 5.17 -22.37
CA ARG A 143 14.98 6.49 -22.20
C ARG A 143 14.06 7.46 -21.46
N CYS A 144 12.79 7.54 -21.86
CA CYS A 144 11.84 8.43 -21.19
C CYS A 144 11.49 7.98 -19.77
N GLN A 145 11.40 6.67 -19.54
CA GLN A 145 11.28 6.12 -18.18
C GLN A 145 12.47 6.51 -17.31
N ALA A 146 13.70 6.37 -17.82
CA ALA A 146 14.91 6.79 -17.09
C ALA A 146 14.92 8.29 -16.77
N GLN A 147 14.43 9.13 -17.69
CA GLN A 147 14.24 10.55 -17.41
C GLN A 147 13.20 10.80 -16.31
N GLY A 148 12.10 10.05 -16.31
CA GLY A 148 11.13 10.05 -15.22
C GLY A 148 11.74 9.68 -13.88
N THR A 149 12.47 8.56 -13.82
CA THR A 149 13.17 8.11 -12.60
C THR A 149 14.15 9.16 -12.11
N LYS A 150 14.94 9.78 -13.01
CA LYS A 150 15.87 10.86 -12.66
C LYS A 150 15.16 12.09 -12.08
N ALA A 151 13.99 12.43 -12.60
CA ALA A 151 13.20 13.56 -12.10
C ALA A 151 12.71 13.32 -10.66
N ALA A 152 12.26 12.11 -10.34
CA ALA A 152 11.87 11.75 -8.98
C ALA A 152 13.08 11.56 -8.05
N ALA A 153 14.19 11.01 -8.56
CA ALA A 153 15.44 10.86 -7.82
C ALA A 153 15.94 12.20 -7.26
N ALA A 154 15.84 13.28 -8.03
CA ALA A 154 16.20 14.62 -7.56
C ALA A 154 15.43 15.08 -6.30
N LEU A 155 14.25 14.52 -6.03
CA LEU A 155 13.50 14.72 -4.79
C LEU A 155 13.89 13.69 -3.74
N SER A 156 13.89 12.40 -4.10
CA SER A 156 14.14 11.32 -3.14
C SER A 156 15.56 11.34 -2.58
N ASP A 157 16.56 11.76 -3.35
CA ASP A 157 17.95 11.87 -2.89
C ASP A 157 18.11 12.84 -1.70
N LEU A 158 17.15 13.76 -1.50
CA LEU A 158 17.16 14.68 -0.36
C LEU A 158 16.81 14.01 0.97
N TYR A 159 16.06 12.89 0.94
CA TYR A 159 15.45 12.32 2.14
C TYR A 159 15.67 10.82 2.28
N LEU A 160 15.78 10.08 1.18
CA LEU A 160 15.80 8.62 1.15
C LEU A 160 16.96 8.02 1.96
N PRO A 161 18.20 8.56 1.93
CA PRO A 161 19.27 8.02 2.78
C PRO A 161 18.96 8.12 4.28
N LEU A 162 18.33 9.22 4.72
CA LEU A 162 17.97 9.42 6.13
C LEU A 162 16.77 8.54 6.51
N GLU A 163 15.80 8.44 5.60
CA GLU A 163 14.62 7.58 5.74
C GLU A 163 14.99 6.09 5.86
N GLN A 164 15.88 5.59 4.99
CA GLN A 164 16.32 4.19 5.03
C GLN A 164 16.99 3.84 6.38
N ARG A 165 17.82 4.74 6.91
CA ARG A 165 18.41 4.57 8.25
C ARG A 165 17.33 4.53 9.33
N TRP A 166 16.37 5.45 9.26
CA TRP A 166 15.24 5.48 10.19
C TRP A 166 14.41 4.19 10.18
N PHE A 167 14.03 3.69 9.00
CA PHE A 167 13.31 2.42 8.90
C PHE A 167 14.15 1.22 9.35
N GLY A 168 15.47 1.28 9.22
CA GLY A 168 16.38 0.31 9.82
C GLY A 168 16.29 0.27 11.35
N GLU A 169 16.24 1.43 11.99
CA GLU A 169 16.13 1.57 13.46
C GLU A 169 14.77 1.12 14.01
N LEU A 170 13.69 1.26 13.22
CA LEU A 170 12.35 0.84 13.65
C LEU A 170 12.27 -0.66 13.99
N GLY A 171 13.12 -1.51 13.39
CA GLY A 171 13.21 -2.93 13.70
C GLY A 171 13.55 -3.22 15.18
N ALA A 172 14.27 -2.31 15.85
CA ALA A 172 14.58 -2.44 17.27
C ALA A 172 13.33 -2.29 18.16
N VAL A 173 12.36 -1.47 17.75
CA VAL A 173 11.10 -1.31 18.48
C VAL A 173 10.25 -2.58 18.38
N ASP A 174 10.22 -3.18 17.20
CA ASP A 174 9.46 -4.40 16.93
C ASP A 174 9.94 -5.62 17.71
N SER A 175 11.26 -5.71 17.94
CA SER A 175 11.91 -6.78 18.67
C SER A 175 12.02 -6.55 20.18
N SER A 176 11.60 -5.36 20.68
CA SER A 176 11.69 -5.06 22.10
C SER A 176 10.84 -6.03 22.95
N PRO A 177 11.27 -6.38 24.18
CA PRO A 177 10.53 -7.29 25.04
C PRO A 177 9.08 -6.85 25.32
N ALA A 178 8.84 -5.53 25.40
CA ALA A 178 7.51 -4.97 25.61
C ALA A 178 6.60 -5.23 24.40
N THR A 179 7.09 -4.95 23.18
CA THR A 179 6.35 -5.23 21.94
C THR A 179 6.09 -6.72 21.77
N VAL A 180 7.09 -7.57 22.01
CA VAL A 180 6.94 -9.03 21.92
C VAL A 180 5.86 -9.53 22.89
N ARG A 181 5.84 -9.02 24.14
CA ARG A 181 4.78 -9.36 25.10
C ARG A 181 3.41 -8.90 24.63
N ALA A 182 3.28 -7.67 24.12
CA ALA A 182 2.00 -7.15 23.61
C ALA A 182 1.47 -8.00 22.44
N ARG A 183 2.36 -8.44 21.53
CA ARG A 183 1.99 -9.31 20.39
C ARG A 183 1.45 -10.68 20.82
N ARG A 184 1.74 -11.19 22.02
CA ARG A 184 1.25 -12.51 22.48
C ARG A 184 -0.27 -12.58 22.62
N GLY A 185 -0.94 -11.45 22.82
CA GLY A 185 -2.41 -11.39 22.89
C GLY A 185 -3.10 -11.42 21.52
N LEU A 186 -2.35 -11.17 20.44
CA LEU A 186 -2.90 -11.02 19.09
C LEU A 186 -3.69 -12.26 18.62
N PRO A 187 -3.20 -13.51 18.76
CA PRO A 187 -3.94 -14.68 18.28
C PRO A 187 -5.28 -14.88 18.99
N GLY A 188 -5.32 -14.63 20.29
CA GLY A 188 -6.54 -14.72 21.09
C GLY A 188 -7.59 -13.70 20.66
N CYS A 189 -7.18 -12.45 20.44
CA CYS A 189 -8.07 -11.41 19.92
C CYS A 189 -8.61 -11.78 18.53
N LEU A 190 -7.73 -12.16 17.61
CA LEU A 190 -8.11 -12.52 16.23
C LEU A 190 -9.08 -13.71 16.20
N ALA A 191 -8.85 -14.73 17.03
CA ALA A 191 -9.75 -15.86 17.20
C ALA A 191 -11.13 -15.43 17.75
N GLY A 192 -11.16 -14.51 18.73
CA GLY A 192 -12.40 -13.92 19.25
C GLY A 192 -13.23 -13.19 18.20
N HIS A 193 -12.59 -12.69 17.14
CA HIS A 193 -13.24 -12.10 15.96
C HIS A 193 -13.51 -13.11 14.82
N GLY A 194 -13.42 -14.42 15.07
CA GLY A 194 -13.67 -15.45 14.06
C GLY A 194 -12.64 -15.47 12.93
N THR A 195 -11.43 -14.95 13.17
CA THR A 195 -10.34 -14.91 12.20
C THR A 195 -9.09 -15.55 12.80
N PRO A 196 -9.09 -16.88 13.04
CA PRO A 196 -7.98 -17.55 13.69
C PRO A 196 -6.69 -17.38 12.88
N ALA A 197 -5.70 -16.71 13.48
CA ALA A 197 -4.38 -16.51 12.91
C ALA A 197 -3.35 -16.44 14.02
N LYS A 198 -2.18 -17.05 13.79
CA LYS A 198 -1.12 -17.19 14.80
C LYS A 198 -0.30 -15.91 15.02
N ASP A 199 -0.33 -14.99 14.06
CA ASP A 199 0.42 -13.73 14.08
C ASP A 199 -0.17 -12.78 13.03
N GLU A 200 0.37 -11.55 13.00
CA GLU A 200 -0.02 -10.51 12.05
C GLU A 200 0.17 -10.93 10.59
N ARG A 201 1.24 -11.67 10.27
CA ARG A 201 1.50 -12.13 8.89
C ARG A 201 0.45 -13.16 8.45
N ALA A 202 0.11 -14.10 9.32
CA ALA A 202 -0.94 -15.09 9.07
C ALA A 202 -2.30 -14.40 8.91
N PHE A 203 -2.58 -13.37 9.70
CA PHE A 203 -3.79 -12.56 9.53
C PHE A 203 -3.83 -11.88 8.15
N MET A 204 -2.73 -11.27 7.70
CA MET A 204 -2.68 -10.66 6.37
C MET A 204 -2.90 -11.69 5.26
N GLY A 205 -2.42 -12.93 5.43
CA GLY A 205 -2.71 -14.03 4.51
C GLY A 205 -4.20 -14.40 4.46
N VAL A 206 -4.89 -14.43 5.61
CA VAL A 206 -6.34 -14.65 5.65
C VAL A 206 -7.11 -13.49 5.01
N ALA A 207 -6.67 -12.25 5.25
CA ALA A 207 -7.27 -11.06 4.64
C ALA A 207 -7.14 -11.06 3.12
N ASP A 208 -5.94 -11.36 2.60
CA ASP A 208 -5.68 -11.46 1.16
C ASP A 208 -6.54 -12.55 0.51
N ALA A 209 -6.59 -13.75 1.10
CA ALA A 209 -7.44 -14.84 0.60
C ALA A 209 -8.93 -14.46 0.57
N ARG A 210 -9.43 -13.75 1.60
CA ARG A 210 -10.81 -13.26 1.64
C ARG A 210 -11.07 -12.19 0.58
N GLN A 211 -10.13 -11.27 0.37
CA GLN A 211 -10.24 -10.23 -0.64
C GLN A 211 -10.26 -10.81 -2.06
N GLN A 212 -9.42 -11.81 -2.33
CA GLN A 212 -9.37 -12.50 -3.63
C GLN A 212 -10.63 -13.33 -3.91
N ALA A 213 -11.27 -13.89 -2.89
CA ALA A 213 -12.50 -14.65 -3.03
C ALA A 213 -13.77 -13.79 -3.09
N ALA A 214 -13.68 -12.52 -2.68
CA ALA A 214 -14.83 -11.61 -2.66
C ALA A 214 -15.24 -11.20 -4.08
N ALA A 215 -16.55 -11.11 -4.32
CA ALA A 215 -17.05 -10.46 -5.53
C ALA A 215 -16.64 -8.97 -5.52
N PRO A 216 -16.43 -8.33 -6.70
CA PRO A 216 -16.02 -6.92 -6.76
C PRO A 216 -16.93 -5.96 -5.97
N ALA A 217 -18.23 -6.24 -5.93
CA ALA A 217 -19.21 -5.45 -5.18
C ALA A 217 -19.06 -5.58 -3.64
N ASP A 218 -18.55 -6.72 -3.16
CA ASP A 218 -18.41 -7.03 -1.74
C ASP A 218 -17.02 -6.71 -1.19
N LEU A 219 -16.05 -6.46 -2.08
CA LEU A 219 -14.66 -6.19 -1.72
C LEU A 219 -14.54 -5.03 -0.72
N PRO A 220 -15.17 -3.85 -0.91
CA PRO A 220 -15.03 -2.75 0.05
C PRO A 220 -15.56 -3.08 1.45
N ALA A 221 -16.65 -3.85 1.53
CA ALA A 221 -17.22 -4.30 2.81
C ALA A 221 -16.30 -5.33 3.50
N THR A 222 -15.75 -6.26 2.72
CA THR A 222 -14.77 -7.26 3.18
C THR A 222 -13.51 -6.60 3.72
N GLU A 223 -12.95 -5.65 2.97
CA GLU A 223 -11.76 -4.91 3.38
C GLU A 223 -11.96 -4.15 4.68
N ARG A 224 -13.11 -3.46 4.82
CA ARG A 224 -13.44 -2.74 6.06
C ARG A 224 -13.63 -3.69 7.24
N ALA A 225 -14.31 -4.82 7.03
CA ALA A 225 -14.48 -5.81 8.09
C ALA A 225 -13.13 -6.33 8.60
N MET A 226 -12.23 -6.69 7.69
CA MET A 226 -10.87 -7.11 8.04
C MET A 226 -10.06 -5.97 8.68
N GLY A 227 -10.19 -4.75 8.18
CA GLY A 227 -9.53 -3.56 8.73
C GLY A 227 -9.93 -3.28 10.18
N ARG A 228 -11.22 -3.40 10.52
CA ARG A 228 -11.69 -3.25 11.91
C ARG A 228 -11.10 -4.31 12.85
N VAL A 229 -11.15 -5.58 12.44
CA VAL A 229 -10.56 -6.68 13.24
C VAL A 229 -9.08 -6.46 13.46
N TYR A 230 -8.34 -6.07 12.41
CA TYR A 230 -6.93 -5.73 12.51
C TYR A 230 -6.69 -4.58 13.49
N ALA A 231 -7.42 -3.47 13.33
CA ALA A 231 -7.26 -2.27 14.14
C ALA A 231 -7.54 -2.53 15.62
N ASP A 232 -8.62 -3.25 15.92
CA ASP A 232 -8.98 -3.58 17.30
C ASP A 232 -7.93 -4.48 17.96
N CYS A 233 -7.45 -5.50 17.26
CA CYS A 233 -6.47 -6.43 17.81
C CYS A 233 -5.03 -5.90 17.85
N MET A 234 -4.67 -4.95 16.98
CA MET A 234 -3.36 -4.31 16.99
C MET A 234 -3.26 -3.10 17.92
N ARG A 235 -4.40 -2.52 18.36
CA ARG A 235 -4.41 -1.35 19.26
C ARG A 235 -3.55 -1.53 20.52
N PRO A 236 -3.60 -2.68 21.25
CA PRO A 236 -2.72 -2.89 22.41
C PRO A 236 -1.23 -2.95 22.04
N VAL A 237 -0.91 -3.40 20.83
CA VAL A 237 0.46 -3.52 20.34
C VAL A 237 1.02 -2.13 19.96
N GLU A 238 0.25 -1.34 19.23
CA GLU A 238 0.65 0.03 18.86
C GLU A 238 0.68 0.98 20.07
N ALA A 239 -0.15 0.75 21.10
CA ALA A 239 -0.06 1.47 22.37
C ALA A 239 1.32 1.34 23.06
N VAL A 240 2.04 0.25 22.79
CA VAL A 240 3.42 0.05 23.25
C VAL A 240 4.45 0.59 22.25
N ARG A 241 4.24 0.34 20.96
CA ARG A 241 5.20 0.73 19.91
C ARG A 241 5.26 2.24 19.70
N ASP A 242 4.13 2.95 19.70
CA ASP A 242 4.09 4.38 19.37
C ASP A 242 4.94 5.26 20.30
N PRO A 243 4.83 5.15 21.65
CA PRO A 243 5.73 5.88 22.54
C PRO A 243 7.21 5.51 22.34
N ALA A 244 7.50 4.23 22.07
CA ALA A 244 8.86 3.76 21.83
C ALA A 244 9.44 4.35 20.53
N ARG A 245 8.66 4.38 19.44
CA ARG A 245 9.05 5.02 18.17
C ARG A 245 9.23 6.52 18.33
N LEU A 246 8.38 7.21 19.10
CA LEU A 246 8.53 8.64 19.38
C LEU A 246 9.84 8.94 20.12
N ASN A 247 10.17 8.16 21.15
CA ASN A 247 11.44 8.29 21.88
C ASN A 247 12.65 7.97 20.99
N LEU A 248 12.54 6.92 20.17
CA LEU A 248 13.58 6.57 19.19
C LEU A 248 13.78 7.70 18.18
N ARG A 249 12.71 8.31 17.67
CA ARG A 249 12.79 9.46 16.76
C ARG A 249 13.49 10.62 17.42
N ALA A 250 13.14 10.96 18.66
CA ALA A 250 13.79 12.06 19.37
C ALA A 250 15.31 11.91 19.42
N ARG A 251 15.80 10.69 19.73
CA ARG A 251 17.23 10.37 19.71
C ARG A 251 17.81 10.43 18.29
N PHE A 252 17.17 9.78 17.33
CA PHE A 252 17.59 9.77 15.93
C PHE A 252 17.73 11.19 15.36
N LEU A 253 16.82 12.10 15.70
CA LEU A 253 16.89 13.51 15.28
C LEU A 253 18.07 14.26 15.90
N ALA A 254 18.46 13.91 17.12
CA ALA A 254 19.65 14.47 17.76
C ALA A 254 20.93 13.93 17.11
N ASP A 255 20.99 12.61 16.89
CA ASP A 255 22.14 11.92 16.31
C ASP A 255 22.39 12.34 14.84
N HIS A 256 21.32 12.69 14.11
CA HIS A 256 21.37 13.15 12.71
C HIS A 256 21.02 14.63 12.53
N ALA A 257 21.34 15.48 13.52
CA ALA A 257 20.90 16.88 13.53
C ALA A 257 21.32 17.67 12.28
N ALA A 258 22.48 17.39 11.70
CA ALA A 258 22.97 18.08 10.50
C ALA A 258 22.16 17.73 9.25
N GLU A 259 21.89 16.45 9.02
CA GLU A 259 21.05 15.97 7.93
C GLU A 259 19.61 16.44 8.10
N VAL A 260 19.07 16.41 9.32
CA VAL A 260 17.73 16.91 9.64
C VAL A 260 17.61 18.40 9.35
N ARG A 261 18.61 19.23 9.72
CA ARG A 261 18.63 20.66 9.34
C ARG A 261 18.63 20.85 7.83
N THR A 262 19.39 20.03 7.11
CA THR A 262 19.44 20.08 5.64
C THR A 262 18.09 19.71 5.03
N LEU A 263 17.47 18.64 5.53
CA LEU A 263 16.14 18.19 5.10
C LEU A 263 15.09 19.29 5.30
N ARG A 264 15.02 19.89 6.49
CA ARG A 264 14.07 20.98 6.81
C ARG A 264 14.22 22.17 5.87
N ARG A 265 15.45 22.54 5.51
CA ARG A 265 15.71 23.67 4.58
C ARG A 265 15.38 23.36 3.13
N ARG A 266 15.54 22.10 2.69
CA ARG A 266 15.53 21.77 1.25
C ARG A 266 14.27 21.05 0.79
N LEU A 267 13.62 20.25 1.63
CA LEU A 267 12.54 19.37 1.19
C LEU A 267 11.34 20.14 0.67
N VAL A 268 10.76 21.04 1.48
CA VAL A 268 9.56 21.78 1.08
C VAL A 268 9.81 22.65 -0.16
N PRO A 269 10.90 23.44 -0.26
CA PRO A 269 11.20 24.16 -1.49
C PRO A 269 11.33 23.26 -2.72
N ALA A 270 11.97 22.08 -2.59
CA ALA A 270 12.12 21.14 -3.69
C ALA A 270 10.76 20.55 -4.13
N LEU A 271 9.88 20.21 -3.17
CA LEU A 271 8.52 19.75 -3.46
C LEU A 271 7.72 20.80 -4.21
N ARG A 272 7.73 22.06 -3.75
CA ARG A 272 7.03 23.17 -4.43
C ARG A 272 7.59 23.44 -5.84
N ALA A 273 8.91 23.34 -6.00
CA ALA A 273 9.54 23.47 -7.31
C ALA A 273 9.10 22.34 -8.27
N ALA A 274 8.98 21.11 -7.78
CA ALA A 274 8.48 19.98 -8.57
C ALA A 274 6.99 20.12 -8.90
N GLU A 275 6.15 20.58 -7.97
CA GLU A 275 4.73 20.89 -8.24
C GLU A 275 4.60 21.86 -9.41
N LYS A 276 5.33 22.98 -9.35
CA LYS A 276 5.33 23.99 -10.42
C LYS A 276 5.86 23.43 -11.75
N ARG A 277 6.96 22.67 -11.70
CA ARG A 277 7.63 22.17 -12.91
C ARG A 277 6.83 21.10 -13.65
N TYR A 278 6.16 20.22 -12.92
CA TYR A 278 5.49 19.05 -13.50
C TYR A 278 3.96 19.17 -13.45
N GLY A 279 3.40 20.28 -12.96
CA GLY A 279 1.95 20.46 -12.89
C GLY A 279 1.25 19.43 -11.99
N VAL A 280 1.95 18.95 -10.96
CA VAL A 280 1.42 18.01 -9.96
C VAL A 280 1.08 18.74 -8.68
N THR A 281 0.19 18.16 -7.88
CA THR A 281 -0.13 18.65 -6.55
C THR A 281 0.17 17.57 -5.53
N LEU A 282 0.93 17.92 -4.51
CA LEU A 282 1.19 17.06 -3.37
C LEU A 282 -0.09 16.95 -2.53
N VAL A 283 -0.55 15.71 -2.37
CA VAL A 283 -1.78 15.36 -1.67
C VAL A 283 -1.56 14.21 -0.69
N PHE A 284 -2.36 14.17 0.36
CA PHE A 284 -2.29 13.18 1.43
C PHE A 284 -3.68 12.63 1.76
N PRO A 285 -3.81 11.36 2.17
CA PRO A 285 -5.05 10.87 2.74
C PRO A 285 -5.40 11.66 4.02
N GLU A 286 -6.64 12.11 4.16
CA GLU A 286 -7.19 12.73 5.37
C GLU A 286 -7.96 11.70 6.23
N PRO A 287 -8.06 11.91 7.55
CA PRO A 287 -8.72 10.97 8.45
C PRO A 287 -10.20 10.73 8.15
#